data_AF-A0A2S2G588-F1
#
_entry.id   AF-A0A2S2G588-F1
#
_cell.length_a   1.000
_cell.length_b   1.000
_cell.length_c   1.000
_cell.angle_alpha   90.00
_cell.angle_beta   90.00
_cell.angle_gamma   90.00
#
_symmetry.space_group_name_H-M   'P 1'
#
loop_
_entity.id
_entity.type
_entity.pdbx_description
1 polymer ?
#
loop_
_entity_poly.entity_id
_entity_poly.type
_entity_poly.pdbx_seq_one_letter_code
_entity_poly.pdbx_strand_id
1 'polypeptide(L)'
;MYVDFDAPSLIERANQGWYELATSFRLFGADREFLLALPAHLHSARAASRHRKSVWRRVRLLDDWDVMGAGCAVSRGMNEHGYPEHLLGSGAGRPEFAMLSLDSTVAVIGTTWQNGISSLAVPNPSDTEPVRNTIGWAATSEWDSRSDRAEALAWLRHHEPSTQEA
;
A
#
# COMPACT_ATOMS: atom_id res chain seq x y z
N MET A 1 12.76 -6.39 -3.83
CA MET A 1 12.89 -7.86 -3.86
C MET A 1 11.91 -8.43 -4.88
N TYR A 2 12.28 -9.49 -5.61
CA TYR A 2 11.41 -10.22 -6.54
C TYR A 2 11.58 -11.74 -6.34
N VAL A 3 10.49 -12.50 -6.44
CA VAL A 3 10.50 -13.97 -6.43
C VAL A 3 9.59 -14.48 -7.55
N ASP A 4 10.11 -15.37 -8.38
CA ASP A 4 9.38 -16.03 -9.46
C ASP A 4 8.36 -17.05 -8.91
N PHE A 5 7.21 -17.25 -9.57
CA PHE A 5 6.23 -18.24 -9.12
C PHE A 5 6.75 -19.66 -9.07
N ASP A 6 7.70 -20.00 -9.95
CA ASP A 6 8.29 -21.34 -10.00
C ASP A 6 9.38 -21.54 -8.94
N ALA A 7 9.69 -20.52 -8.15
CA ALA A 7 10.65 -20.62 -7.06
C ALA A 7 10.17 -21.64 -6.02
N PRO A 8 11.03 -22.60 -5.61
CA PRO A 8 10.73 -23.40 -4.43
C PRO A 8 10.62 -22.46 -3.22
N SER A 9 9.67 -22.76 -2.34
CA SER A 9 9.43 -21.96 -1.13
C SER A 9 9.12 -20.48 -1.43
N LEU A 10 8.32 -20.22 -2.48
CA LEU A 10 7.90 -18.88 -2.91
C LEU A 10 7.48 -17.98 -1.73
N ILE A 11 6.57 -18.48 -0.89
CA ILE A 11 6.00 -17.71 0.22
C ILE A 11 7.07 -17.40 1.28
N GLU A 12 7.87 -18.40 1.69
CA GLU A 12 8.91 -18.16 2.69
C GLU A 12 9.95 -17.16 2.19
N ARG A 13 10.38 -17.28 0.92
CA ARG A 13 11.35 -16.35 0.32
C ARG A 13 10.80 -14.94 0.19
N ALA A 14 9.52 -14.81 -0.18
CA ALA A 14 8.88 -13.52 -0.31
C ALA A 14 8.63 -12.86 1.05
N ASN A 15 8.26 -13.63 2.07
CA ASN A 15 8.17 -13.14 3.44
C ASN A 15 9.54 -12.64 3.92
N GLN A 16 10.59 -13.44 3.79
CA GLN A 16 11.94 -13.07 4.20
C GLN A 16 12.40 -11.79 3.52
N GLY A 17 12.29 -11.72 2.19
CA GLY A 17 12.74 -10.54 1.46
C GLY A 17 11.89 -9.29 1.70
N TRP A 18 10.60 -9.44 2.03
CA TRP A 18 9.78 -8.31 2.48
C TRP A 18 10.23 -7.82 3.84
N TYR A 19 10.49 -8.72 4.79
CA TYR A 19 10.89 -8.36 6.14
C TYR A 19 12.27 -7.69 6.18
N GLU A 20 13.23 -8.22 5.43
CA GLU A 20 14.56 -7.62 5.26
C GLU A 20 14.45 -6.21 4.68
N LEU A 21 13.62 -6.03 3.64
CA LEU A 21 13.38 -4.73 3.02
C LEU A 21 12.71 -3.74 3.99
N ALA A 22 11.62 -4.16 4.62
CA ALA A 22 10.86 -3.34 5.57
C ALA A 22 11.74 -2.91 6.76
N THR A 23 12.59 -3.81 7.26
CA THR A 23 13.54 -3.52 8.34
C THR A 23 14.64 -2.56 7.87
N SER A 24 15.25 -2.82 6.71
CA SER A 24 16.35 -2.01 6.18
C SER A 24 15.94 -0.57 5.91
N PHE A 25 14.70 -0.37 5.47
CA PHE A 25 14.14 0.95 5.22
C PHE A 25 13.41 1.53 6.45
N ARG A 26 13.40 0.85 7.60
CA ARG A 26 12.74 1.35 8.83
C ARG A 26 11.24 1.62 8.67
N LEU A 27 10.53 0.74 7.97
CA LEU A 27 9.05 0.75 7.94
C LEU A 27 8.46 0.67 9.36
N PHE A 28 9.09 -0.15 10.20
CA PHE A 28 8.65 -0.45 11.55
C PHE A 28 9.07 0.63 12.56
N GLY A 29 8.11 1.12 13.35
CA GLY A 29 8.38 1.90 14.55
C GLY A 29 8.90 1.05 15.72
N ALA A 30 9.06 1.67 16.90
CA ALA A 30 9.64 1.04 18.09
C ALA A 30 8.96 -0.29 18.49
N ASP A 31 7.64 -0.38 18.35
CA ASP A 31 6.85 -1.56 18.70
C ASP A 31 6.51 -2.45 17.48
N ARG A 32 7.28 -2.35 16.39
CA ARG A 32 6.97 -2.95 15.07
C ARG A 32 5.65 -2.47 14.48
N GLU A 33 5.30 -1.23 14.76
CA GLU A 33 4.06 -0.62 14.29
C GLU A 33 4.25 0.17 13.00
N PHE A 34 3.22 0.16 12.17
CA PHE A 34 3.17 0.85 10.88
C PHE A 34 1.72 1.07 10.44
N LEU A 35 1.50 1.81 9.37
CA LEU A 35 0.20 1.98 8.73
C LEU A 35 0.01 0.96 7.62
N LEU A 36 -1.13 0.28 7.60
CA LEU A 36 -1.55 -0.63 6.55
C LEU A 36 -2.76 -0.06 5.82
N ALA A 37 -2.67 0.05 4.50
CA ALA A 37 -3.80 0.42 3.66
C ALA A 37 -4.76 -0.78 3.53
N LEU A 38 -6.00 -0.60 3.96
CA LEU A 38 -7.06 -1.58 3.78
C LEU A 38 -8.15 -1.02 2.86
N PRO A 39 -8.74 -1.82 1.97
CA PRO A 39 -9.91 -1.41 1.19
C PRO A 39 -11.04 -0.88 2.10
N ALA A 40 -11.57 0.31 1.78
CA ALA A 40 -12.72 0.88 2.49
C ALA A 40 -13.97 0.00 2.30
N HIS A 41 -14.66 -0.22 3.42
CA HIS A 41 -15.58 -1.32 3.70
C HIS A 41 -16.66 -1.69 2.65
N LEU A 42 -16.98 -2.98 2.68
CA LEU A 42 -17.75 -3.83 1.77
C LEU A 42 -19.29 -3.65 1.73
N HIS A 43 -19.89 -2.66 2.40
CA HIS A 43 -21.34 -2.68 2.65
C HIS A 43 -22.12 -1.40 2.31
N SER A 44 -21.66 -0.58 1.37
CA SER A 44 -22.54 0.42 0.77
C SER A 44 -22.67 0.18 -0.72
N ALA A 45 -23.86 -0.28 -1.15
CA ALA A 45 -24.27 -0.34 -2.54
C ALA A 45 -24.36 1.05 -3.21
N ARG A 46 -24.00 2.12 -2.48
CA ARG A 46 -24.11 3.52 -2.89
C ARG A 46 -22.78 4.15 -3.29
N ALA A 47 -21.66 3.43 -3.17
CA ALA A 47 -20.32 3.90 -3.54
C ALA A 47 -19.79 3.13 -4.75
N ALA A 48 -20.53 3.17 -5.87
CA ALA A 48 -20.07 2.70 -7.18
C ALA A 48 -19.06 3.69 -7.79
N SER A 49 -17.95 3.92 -7.09
CA SER A 49 -16.91 4.84 -7.52
C SER A 49 -15.58 4.10 -7.55
N ARG A 50 -14.89 4.20 -8.69
CA ARG A 50 -13.50 3.79 -8.91
C ARG A 50 -12.49 4.52 -7.99
N HIS A 51 -12.97 5.35 -7.07
CA HIS A 51 -12.22 6.14 -6.11
C HIS A 51 -12.44 5.67 -4.66
N ARG A 52 -12.57 4.35 -4.42
CA ARG A 52 -12.60 3.81 -3.05
C ARG A 52 -11.26 4.09 -2.38
N LYS A 53 -11.21 5.13 -1.54
CA LYS A 53 -10.03 5.48 -0.76
C LYS A 53 -9.74 4.35 0.23
N SER A 54 -8.55 3.76 0.18
CA SER A 54 -8.11 2.85 1.24
C SER A 54 -8.17 3.56 2.59
N VAL A 55 -8.61 2.85 3.62
CA VAL A 55 -8.49 3.30 5.00
C VAL A 55 -7.16 2.83 5.56
N TRP A 56 -6.34 3.78 6.02
CA TRP A 56 -5.09 3.47 6.70
C TRP A 56 -5.36 3.08 8.15
N ARG A 57 -4.84 1.94 8.58
CA ARG A 57 -4.93 1.45 9.96
C ARG A 57 -3.54 1.30 10.54
N ARG A 58 -3.32 1.83 11.75
CA ARG A 58 -2.14 1.50 12.55
C ARG A 58 -2.24 0.04 12.98
N VAL A 59 -1.22 -0.74 12.66
CA VAL A 59 -1.10 -2.16 12.97
C VAL A 59 0.25 -2.44 13.59
N ARG A 60 0.38 -3.59 14.24
CA ARG A 60 1.62 -4.09 14.83
C ARG A 60 1.98 -5.44 14.22
N LEU A 61 3.23 -5.60 13.80
CA LEU A 61 3.73 -6.90 13.35
C LEU A 61 3.92 -7.83 14.57
N LEU A 62 3.29 -8.99 14.54
CA LEU A 62 3.45 -10.04 15.56
C LEU A 62 4.73 -10.85 15.32
N ASP A 63 5.13 -11.70 16.26
CA ASP A 63 6.31 -12.57 16.09
C ASP A 63 6.07 -13.67 15.04
N ASP A 64 4.88 -14.30 15.05
CA ASP A 64 4.48 -15.35 14.10
C ASP A 64 3.80 -14.76 12.84
N TRP A 65 4.45 -13.78 12.22
CA TRP A 65 3.90 -13.11 11.03
C TRP A 65 4.03 -13.96 9.77
N ASP A 66 3.01 -13.91 8.91
CA ASP A 66 3.03 -14.44 7.55
C ASP A 66 2.23 -13.49 6.65
N VAL A 67 2.94 -12.55 6.03
CA VAL A 67 2.33 -11.47 5.23
C VAL A 67 1.94 -11.99 3.86
N MET A 68 2.83 -12.76 3.21
CA MET A 68 2.67 -13.22 1.83
C MET A 68 1.80 -14.46 1.70
N GLY A 69 1.67 -15.27 2.75
CA GLY A 69 0.85 -16.48 2.81
C GLY A 69 -0.48 -16.22 3.51
N ALA A 70 -0.54 -16.52 4.81
CA ALA A 70 -1.74 -16.43 5.63
C ALA A 70 -2.42 -15.06 5.57
N GLY A 71 -1.65 -13.97 5.62
CA GLY A 71 -2.16 -12.61 5.50
C GLY A 71 -2.88 -12.35 4.16
N CYS A 72 -2.34 -12.87 3.06
CA CYS A 72 -2.98 -12.82 1.75
C CYS A 72 -4.13 -13.85 1.59
N ALA A 73 -4.21 -14.85 2.46
CA ALA A 73 -5.27 -15.88 2.44
C ALA A 73 -6.50 -15.51 3.27
N VAL A 74 -6.44 -14.48 4.12
CA VAL A 74 -7.59 -14.03 4.92
C VAL A 74 -8.68 -13.50 4.01
N SER A 75 -9.73 -14.30 3.79
CA SER A 75 -10.91 -13.88 3.02
C SER A 75 -11.68 -12.78 3.74
N ARG A 76 -12.12 -11.79 2.96
CA ARG A 76 -12.97 -10.67 3.39
C ARG A 76 -14.38 -10.75 2.80
N GLY A 77 -14.71 -11.84 2.11
CA GLY A 77 -15.96 -12.03 1.39
C GLY A 77 -15.80 -11.81 -0.11
N MET A 78 -16.89 -11.43 -0.77
CA MET A 78 -16.91 -11.20 -2.22
C MET A 78 -16.93 -9.69 -2.50
N ASN A 79 -16.17 -9.26 -3.51
CA ASN A 79 -16.27 -7.91 -4.03
C ASN A 79 -17.53 -7.72 -4.90
N GLU A 80 -17.78 -6.49 -5.35
CA GLU A 80 -18.97 -6.14 -6.15
C GLU A 80 -19.07 -6.86 -7.50
N HIS A 81 -17.97 -7.46 -7.96
CA HIS A 81 -17.91 -8.25 -9.19
C HIS A 81 -18.04 -9.77 -8.94
N GLY A 82 -18.21 -10.19 -7.68
CA GLY A 82 -18.35 -11.60 -7.32
C GLY A 82 -17.03 -12.37 -7.24
N TYR A 83 -15.89 -11.69 -7.12
CA TYR A 83 -14.60 -12.32 -6.87
C TYR A 83 -14.27 -12.32 -5.37
N PRO A 84 -13.58 -13.35 -4.86
CA PRO A 84 -13.07 -13.36 -3.49
C PRO A 84 -12.13 -12.17 -3.26
N GLU A 85 -12.38 -11.42 -2.20
CA GLU A 85 -11.48 -10.38 -1.70
C GLU A 85 -10.68 -10.95 -0.52
N HIS A 86 -9.39 -10.63 -0.46
CA HIS A 86 -8.53 -11.00 0.66
C HIS A 86 -7.90 -9.77 1.31
N LEU A 87 -7.30 -9.96 2.49
CA LEU A 87 -6.80 -8.85 3.30
C LEU A 87 -5.59 -8.14 2.70
N LEU A 88 -4.59 -8.90 2.25
CA LEU A 88 -3.30 -8.38 1.76
C LEU A 88 -3.03 -8.75 0.30
N GLY A 89 -4.04 -9.13 -0.46
CA GLY A 89 -3.82 -9.69 -1.78
C GLY A 89 -5.06 -10.24 -2.47
N SER A 90 -4.82 -11.01 -3.53
CA SER A 90 -5.82 -11.82 -4.22
C SER A 90 -5.79 -13.30 -3.81
N GLY A 91 -4.84 -13.70 -2.95
CA GLY A 91 -4.72 -15.03 -2.37
C GLY A 91 -3.31 -15.31 -1.83
N ALA A 92 -3.10 -16.46 -1.18
CA ALA A 92 -1.77 -16.87 -0.71
C ALA A 92 -0.73 -16.82 -1.85
N GLY A 93 0.42 -16.18 -1.60
CA GLY A 93 1.46 -15.96 -2.62
C GLY A 93 1.09 -14.94 -3.71
N ARG A 94 0.05 -14.12 -3.49
CA ARG A 94 -0.43 -13.08 -4.42
C ARG A 94 -0.65 -11.75 -3.67
N PRO A 95 0.44 -11.07 -3.25
CA PRO A 95 0.34 -9.84 -2.48
C PRO A 95 -0.16 -8.67 -3.33
N GLU A 96 -1.03 -7.86 -2.74
CA GLU A 96 -1.53 -6.59 -3.24
C GLU A 96 -1.81 -5.69 -2.03
N PHE A 97 -0.75 -5.07 -1.49
CA PHE A 97 -0.84 -4.26 -0.29
C PHE A 97 0.05 -3.02 -0.37
N ALA A 98 -0.31 -2.01 0.41
CA ALA A 98 0.51 -0.84 0.66
C ALA A 98 0.64 -0.60 2.17
N MET A 99 1.87 -0.33 2.59
CA MET A 99 2.25 -0.05 3.98
C MET A 99 3.03 1.26 4.03
N LEU A 100 2.92 1.99 5.13
CA LEU A 100 3.60 3.27 5.34
C LEU A 100 4.15 3.33 6.77
N SER A 101 5.35 3.87 6.95
CA SER A 101 5.91 4.14 8.27
C SER A 101 5.05 5.18 9.01
N LEU A 102 5.07 5.17 10.34
CA LEU A 102 4.26 6.10 11.14
C LEU A 102 4.65 7.57 10.93
N ASP A 103 5.90 7.82 10.58
CA ASP A 103 6.41 9.15 10.22
C ASP A 103 6.24 9.49 8.73
N SER A 104 5.58 8.62 7.96
CA SER A 104 5.31 8.78 6.52
C SER A 104 6.56 8.87 5.62
N THR A 105 7.74 8.54 6.13
CA THR A 105 9.00 8.63 5.39
C THR A 105 9.25 7.42 4.49
N VAL A 106 8.59 6.28 4.69
CA VAL A 106 8.81 5.07 3.88
C VAL A 106 7.50 4.37 3.56
N ALA A 107 7.27 4.15 2.27
CA ALA A 107 6.21 3.27 1.79
C ALA A 107 6.79 1.90 1.38
N VAL A 108 6.11 0.81 1.72
CA VAL A 108 6.41 -0.54 1.24
C VAL A 108 5.18 -1.09 0.51
N ILE A 109 5.39 -1.56 -0.71
CA ILE A 109 4.33 -2.07 -1.58
C ILE A 109 4.63 -3.52 -1.91
N GLY A 110 3.64 -4.39 -1.72
CA GLY A 110 3.64 -5.76 -2.21
C GLY A 110 2.75 -5.86 -3.44
N THR A 111 3.28 -6.45 -4.52
CA THR A 111 2.52 -6.59 -5.77
C THR A 111 2.78 -7.92 -6.45
N THR A 112 1.77 -8.35 -7.18
CA THR A 112 1.80 -9.55 -8.02
C THR A 112 1.99 -9.14 -9.47
N TRP A 113 2.95 -9.77 -10.15
CA TRP A 113 3.23 -9.60 -11.57
C TRP A 113 2.79 -10.83 -12.36
N GLN A 114 3.00 -10.80 -13.68
CA GLN A 114 2.69 -11.93 -14.56
C GLN A 114 3.46 -13.20 -14.16
N ASN A 115 4.74 -13.07 -13.79
CA ASN A 115 5.64 -14.22 -13.58
C ASN A 115 6.14 -14.35 -12.13
N GLY A 116 5.68 -13.51 -11.20
CA GLY A 116 6.14 -13.58 -9.83
C GLY A 116 5.56 -12.49 -8.96
N ILE A 117 6.18 -12.29 -7.81
CA ILE A 117 5.76 -11.30 -6.81
C ILE A 117 6.95 -10.43 -6.42
N SER A 118 6.68 -9.18 -6.06
CA SER A 118 7.72 -8.28 -5.58
C SER A 118 7.29 -7.50 -4.36
N SER A 119 8.30 -7.04 -3.63
CA SER A 119 8.17 -5.97 -2.65
C SER A 119 9.13 -4.84 -2.98
N LEU A 120 8.63 -3.62 -2.91
CA LEU A 120 9.34 -2.40 -3.22
C LEU A 120 9.25 -1.45 -2.03
N ALA A 121 10.35 -0.79 -1.69
CA ALA A 121 10.38 0.26 -0.68
C ALA A 121 10.66 1.59 -1.38
N VAL A 122 9.88 2.60 -1.04
CA VAL A 122 9.98 3.96 -1.58
C VAL A 122 10.28 4.88 -0.39
N PRO A 123 11.53 5.33 -0.22
CA PRO A 123 11.85 6.36 0.76
C PRO A 123 11.35 7.73 0.27
N ASN A 124 10.90 8.55 1.22
CA ASN A 124 10.31 9.87 1.05
C ASN A 124 9.33 9.92 -0.14
N PRO A 125 8.24 9.12 -0.09
CA PRO A 125 7.32 9.01 -1.21
C PRO A 125 6.71 10.36 -1.60
N SER A 126 6.56 11.29 -0.64
CA SER A 126 6.13 12.68 -0.85
C SER A 126 6.97 13.45 -1.88
N ASP A 127 8.24 13.09 -2.02
CA ASP A 127 9.20 13.85 -2.82
C ASP A 127 9.21 13.36 -4.27
N THR A 128 8.52 12.26 -4.55
CA THR A 128 8.49 11.64 -5.87
C THR A 128 7.50 12.34 -6.81
N GLU A 129 7.93 12.58 -8.04
CA GLU A 129 7.08 13.16 -9.08
C GLU A 129 5.75 12.40 -9.28
N PRO A 130 5.71 11.05 -9.30
CA PRO A 130 4.45 10.32 -9.46
C PRO A 130 3.43 10.57 -8.34
N VAL A 131 3.89 10.68 -7.09
CA VAL A 131 2.99 10.99 -5.95
C VAL A 131 2.47 12.40 -6.08
N ARG A 132 3.34 13.36 -6.39
CA ARG A 132 2.93 14.75 -6.64
C ARG A 132 1.92 14.86 -7.78
N ASN A 133 2.17 14.19 -8.91
CA ASN A 133 1.28 14.20 -10.07
C ASN A 133 -0.09 13.60 -9.73
N THR A 134 -0.11 12.53 -8.93
CA THR A 134 -1.34 11.90 -8.45
C THR A 134 -2.14 12.86 -7.55
N ILE A 135 -1.48 13.56 -6.63
CA ILE A 135 -2.12 14.56 -5.75
C ILE A 135 -2.57 15.79 -6.57
N GLY A 136 -1.79 16.21 -7.57
CA GLY A 136 -2.14 17.25 -8.53
C GLY A 136 -3.41 16.92 -9.32
N TRP A 137 -3.52 15.67 -9.78
CA TRP A 137 -4.74 15.18 -10.42
C TRP A 137 -5.93 15.25 -9.45
N ALA A 138 -5.78 14.74 -8.23
CA ALA A 138 -6.83 14.80 -7.20
C ALA A 138 -7.24 16.23 -6.82
N ALA A 139 -6.34 17.21 -6.90
CA ALA A 139 -6.64 18.62 -6.65
C ALA A 139 -7.54 19.26 -7.72
N THR A 140 -7.50 18.74 -8.96
CA THR A 140 -8.23 19.28 -10.11
C THR A 140 -9.43 18.44 -10.53
N SER A 141 -9.47 17.18 -10.10
CA SER A 141 -10.48 16.19 -10.47
C SER A 141 -11.89 16.59 -10.01
N GLU A 142 -12.82 16.67 -10.95
CA GLU A 142 -14.25 16.94 -10.66
C GLU A 142 -14.95 15.76 -9.97
N TRP A 143 -14.31 14.57 -9.99
CA TRP A 143 -14.78 13.35 -9.35
C TRP A 143 -14.51 13.33 -7.84
N ASP A 144 -13.58 14.17 -7.37
CA ASP A 144 -13.20 14.27 -5.97
C ASP A 144 -14.06 15.31 -5.24
N SER A 145 -14.35 15.04 -3.96
CA SER A 145 -15.15 15.96 -3.16
C SER A 145 -14.44 17.30 -3.01
N ARG A 146 -15.19 18.37 -2.70
CA ARG A 146 -14.58 19.69 -2.43
C ARG A 146 -13.57 19.64 -1.28
N SER A 147 -13.83 18.80 -0.27
CA SER A 147 -12.90 18.60 0.85
C SER A 147 -11.61 17.95 0.37
N ASP A 148 -11.72 16.87 -0.40
CA ASP A 148 -10.56 16.13 -0.91
C ASP A 148 -9.67 17.00 -1.81
N ARG A 149 -10.29 17.80 -2.68
CA ARG A 149 -9.59 18.79 -3.50
C ARG A 149 -8.89 19.85 -2.66
N ALA A 150 -9.55 20.38 -1.64
CA ALA A 150 -8.98 21.38 -0.75
C ALA A 150 -7.78 20.83 0.03
N GLU A 151 -7.87 19.58 0.51
CA GLU A 151 -6.78 18.86 1.17
C GLU A 151 -5.60 18.62 0.21
N ALA A 152 -5.85 18.16 -1.01
CA ALA A 152 -4.83 17.96 -2.02
C ALA A 152 -4.10 19.28 -2.38
N LEU A 153 -4.86 20.38 -2.55
CA LEU A 153 -4.28 21.71 -2.78
C LEU A 153 -3.47 22.21 -1.58
N ALA A 154 -3.93 21.98 -0.34
CA ALA A 154 -3.19 22.34 0.85
C ALA A 154 -1.87 21.56 0.96
N TRP A 155 -1.91 20.26 0.64
CA TRP A 155 -0.72 19.43 0.62
C TRP A 155 0.31 19.93 -0.40
N LEU A 156 -0.11 20.24 -1.63
CA LEU A 156 0.78 20.72 -2.70
C LEU A 156 1.46 22.05 -2.33
N ARG A 157 0.75 22.96 -1.66
CA ARG A 157 1.32 24.22 -1.16
C ARG A 157 2.34 24.01 -0.03
N HIS A 158 2.10 23.05 0.85
CA HIS A 158 3.00 22.78 1.97
C HIS A 158 4.28 22.06 1.53
N HIS A 159 4.21 21.30 0.44
CA HIS A 159 5.32 20.53 -0.12
C HIS A 159 5.78 21.14 -1.44
N GLU A 160 5.92 22.47 -1.53
CA GLU A 160 6.59 23.08 -2.69
C GLU A 160 8.00 22.48 -2.82
N PRO A 161 8.41 22.07 -4.04
CA PRO A 161 9.75 21.53 -4.22
C PRO A 161 10.76 22.60 -3.81
N SER A 162 11.73 22.24 -2.99
CA SER A 162 12.92 23.04 -2.80
C SER A 162 13.50 23.31 -4.18
N THR A 163 13.50 24.56 -4.62
CA THR A 163 14.23 24.99 -5.82
C THR A 163 15.72 24.77 -5.51
N GLN A 164 16.22 23.55 -5.72
CA GLN A 164 17.66 23.36 -5.85
C GLN A 164 18.02 23.85 -7.25
N GLU A 165 18.43 25.11 -7.30
CA GLU A 165 19.15 25.70 -8.42
C GLU A 165 20.35 24.79 -8.76
N ALA A 166 20.46 24.45 -10.05
CA ALA A 166 21.62 23.80 -10.65
C ALA A 166 22.64 24.85 -11.10
#